data_AF-A0A0A0LJW3-F1
#
_entry.id   AF-A0A0A0LJW3-F1
#
_cell.length_a   1.000
_cell.length_b   1.000
_cell.length_c   1.000
_cell.angle_alpha   90.00
_cell.angle_beta   90.00
_cell.angle_gamma   90.00
#
_symmetry.space_group_name_H-M   'P 1'
#
loop_
_entity.id
_entity.type
_entity.pdbx_description
1 polymer ?
#
loop_
_entity_poly.entity_id
_entity_poly.type
_entity_poly.pdbx_seq_one_letter_code
_entity_poly.pdbx_strand_id
1 'polypeptide(L)'
;MGPKYDGKYLKELLNKKLGDLTLKDTLTQVIIPTFNIKYLFPVIFTTVQAKMDELNNPKLADLCLSTSAAPTYLPGHEFEINNSIGTIRKFDMIDGGVAANNPTLTAIMHERKEMIIRRQLESEKICKEEDECNNNITSKKMLILSLGTGTPKKNGKYSAADSSKWGVLGWVYNNGTTPIIDIFSDASADMVDYHIGTIFQYEHDFHKNDNNKRDHSRKKDYLRIQEDTLSGDLSSVDIATKENLENLEKVGKNLLKKTVSRVNLTTGEFEELPHEKGTNEDALIQFAERLSHERKLRFANR
;
A
#
# COMPACT_ATOMS: atom_id res chain seq x y z
N MET A 1 18.37 4.76 25.01
CA MET A 1 16.93 5.13 24.95
C MET A 1 16.20 4.07 24.13
N GLY A 2 14.95 3.75 24.49
CA GLY A 2 14.08 2.84 23.74
C GLY A 2 13.13 3.60 22.79
N PRO A 3 12.20 2.89 22.12
CA PRO A 3 11.16 3.52 21.29
C PRO A 3 10.24 4.42 22.12
N LYS A 4 9.54 5.36 21.46
CA LYS A 4 8.60 6.30 22.09
C LYS A 4 7.45 5.59 22.82
N TYR A 5 6.99 4.47 22.28
CA TYR A 5 5.94 3.62 22.85
C TYR A 5 6.45 2.20 23.09
N ASP A 6 5.98 1.54 24.16
CA ASP A 6 6.42 0.19 24.52
C ASP A 6 5.71 -0.94 23.75
N GLY A 7 4.66 -0.60 22.98
CA GLY A 7 3.88 -1.51 22.14
C GLY A 7 2.99 -2.51 22.91
N LYS A 8 2.98 -2.51 24.25
CA LYS A 8 2.26 -3.53 25.04
C LYS A 8 0.75 -3.47 24.83
N TYR A 9 0.19 -2.26 24.87
CA TYR A 9 -1.24 -2.06 24.67
C TYR A 9 -1.69 -2.50 23.27
N LEU A 10 -0.91 -2.17 22.23
CA LEU A 10 -1.20 -2.59 20.86
C LEU A 10 -1.19 -4.12 20.75
N LYS A 11 -0.19 -4.79 21.34
CA LYS A 11 -0.10 -6.26 21.38
C LYS A 11 -1.31 -6.90 22.07
N GLU A 12 -1.68 -6.39 23.24
CA GLU A 12 -2.86 -6.89 23.96
C GLU A 12 -4.14 -6.72 23.14
N LEU A 13 -4.34 -5.54 22.55
CA LEU A 13 -5.50 -5.23 21.73
C LEU A 13 -5.60 -6.15 20.50
N LEU A 14 -4.48 -6.35 19.78
CA LEU A 14 -4.44 -7.21 18.60
C LEU A 14 -4.71 -8.67 18.96
N ASN A 15 -4.11 -9.19 20.03
CA ASN A 15 -4.38 -10.54 20.51
C ASN A 15 -5.85 -10.72 20.90
N LYS A 16 -6.45 -9.74 21.57
CA LYS A 16 -7.87 -9.77 21.94
C LYS A 16 -8.80 -9.73 20.72
N LYS A 17 -8.44 -8.97 19.68
CA LYS A 17 -9.28 -8.77 18.49
C LYS A 17 -9.15 -9.88 17.45
N LEU A 18 -7.93 -10.41 17.27
CA LEU A 18 -7.60 -11.35 16.20
C LEU A 18 -7.45 -12.79 16.70
N GLY A 19 -7.18 -12.99 18.00
CA GLY A 19 -7.04 -14.32 18.59
C GLY A 19 -6.00 -15.16 17.87
N ASP A 20 -6.39 -16.39 17.52
CA ASP A 20 -5.54 -17.35 16.82
C ASP A 20 -5.71 -17.35 15.29
N LEU A 21 -6.42 -16.35 14.74
CA LEU A 21 -6.54 -16.23 13.28
C LEU A 21 -5.16 -16.07 12.64
N THR A 22 -4.97 -16.81 11.55
CA THR A 22 -3.73 -16.80 10.78
C THR A 22 -3.95 -16.18 9.40
N LEU A 23 -2.86 -15.88 8.70
CA LEU A 23 -2.92 -15.23 7.40
C LEU A 23 -3.76 -16.00 6.36
N LYS A 24 -3.73 -17.32 6.37
CA LYS A 24 -4.52 -18.17 5.46
C LYS A 24 -6.03 -18.09 5.72
N ASP A 25 -6.43 -17.68 6.92
CA ASP A 25 -7.83 -17.56 7.36
C ASP A 25 -8.50 -16.27 6.84
N THR A 26 -7.75 -15.41 6.15
CA THR A 26 -8.29 -14.18 5.55
C THR A 26 -9.34 -14.45 4.46
N LEU A 27 -10.42 -13.66 4.49
CA LEU A 27 -11.58 -13.80 3.58
C LEU A 27 -11.28 -13.41 2.12
N THR A 28 -10.27 -12.58 1.94
CA THR A 28 -9.76 -12.13 0.64
C THR A 28 -8.25 -12.26 0.62
N GLN A 29 -7.68 -12.17 -0.58
CA GLN A 29 -6.24 -12.01 -0.72
C GLN A 29 -5.79 -10.72 -0.03
N VAL A 30 -4.83 -10.84 0.88
CA VAL A 30 -4.14 -9.70 1.47
C VAL A 30 -2.65 -9.79 1.16
N ILE A 31 -2.01 -8.62 1.12
CA ILE A 31 -0.59 -8.45 0.86
C ILE A 31 -0.10 -7.45 1.91
N ILE A 32 0.76 -7.91 2.82
CA ILE A 32 1.20 -7.14 3.98
C ILE A 32 2.73 -7.02 3.93
N PRO A 33 3.27 -5.85 3.55
CA PRO A 33 4.70 -5.59 3.62
C PRO A 33 5.19 -5.50 5.05
N THR A 34 6.39 -6.04 5.27
CA THR A 34 7.16 -5.93 6.52
C THR A 34 8.64 -5.90 6.15
N PHE A 35 9.52 -5.57 7.09
CA PHE A 35 10.96 -5.59 6.85
C PHE A 35 11.68 -6.42 7.91
N ASN A 36 12.51 -7.37 7.47
CA ASN A 36 13.29 -8.19 8.39
C ASN A 36 14.64 -7.51 8.67
N ILE A 37 14.86 -7.10 9.91
CA ILE A 37 16.07 -6.35 10.30
C ILE A 37 17.31 -7.22 10.45
N LYS A 38 17.13 -8.52 10.68
CA LYS A 38 18.24 -9.45 10.83
C LYS A 38 18.90 -9.76 9.49
N TYR A 39 18.09 -9.89 8.44
CA TYR A 39 18.56 -10.18 7.08
C TYR A 39 18.58 -8.96 6.16
N LEU A 40 18.12 -7.80 6.65
CA LEU A 40 18.05 -6.54 5.90
C LEU A 40 17.31 -6.67 4.57
N PHE A 41 16.16 -7.34 4.59
CA PHE A 41 15.38 -7.62 3.37
C PHE A 41 13.88 -7.49 3.63
N PRO A 42 13.09 -6.95 2.66
CA PRO A 42 11.64 -6.89 2.77
C PRO A 42 11.03 -8.29 2.76
N VAL A 43 10.06 -8.52 3.65
CA VAL A 43 9.26 -9.74 3.67
C VAL A 43 7.82 -9.35 3.38
N ILE A 44 7.28 -9.82 2.26
CA ILE A 44 5.90 -9.57 1.86
C ILE A 44 5.08 -10.81 2.17
N PHE A 45 4.16 -10.69 3.11
CA PHE A 45 3.27 -11.79 3.46
C PHE A 45 2.01 -11.74 2.61
N THR A 46 1.65 -12.86 1.98
CA THR A 46 0.43 -12.96 1.16
C THR A 46 -0.43 -14.17 1.54
N THR A 47 -1.75 -14.04 1.39
CA THR A 47 -2.69 -15.13 1.67
C THR A 47 -2.42 -16.35 0.79
N VAL A 48 -2.04 -16.18 -0.48
CA VAL A 48 -1.66 -17.31 -1.35
C VAL A 48 -0.46 -18.05 -0.77
N GLN A 49 0.62 -17.36 -0.40
CA GLN A 49 1.81 -18.01 0.13
C GLN A 49 1.53 -18.72 1.46
N ALA A 50 0.72 -18.11 2.33
CA ALA A 50 0.28 -18.71 3.59
C ALA A 50 -0.55 -19.99 3.42
N LYS A 51 -1.29 -20.11 2.30
CA LYS A 51 -2.04 -21.33 1.96
C LYS A 51 -1.15 -22.42 1.36
N MET A 52 0.00 -22.07 0.82
CA MET A 52 0.93 -23.00 0.18
C MET A 52 1.99 -23.55 1.13
N ASP A 53 2.45 -22.75 2.09
CA ASP A 53 3.54 -23.10 3.00
C ASP A 53 3.21 -22.62 4.42
N GLU A 54 3.17 -23.57 5.36
CA GLU A 54 2.90 -23.31 6.78
C GLU A 54 3.89 -22.30 7.37
N LEU A 55 5.15 -22.28 6.92
CA LEU A 55 6.19 -21.32 7.37
C LEU A 55 5.99 -19.90 6.83
N ASN A 56 4.97 -19.67 5.99
CA ASN A 56 4.52 -18.35 5.55
C ASN A 56 3.12 -18.00 6.11
N ASN A 57 2.62 -18.73 7.10
CA ASN A 57 1.30 -18.53 7.70
C ASN A 57 1.37 -18.06 9.18
N PRO A 58 1.85 -16.83 9.45
CA PRO A 58 1.86 -16.29 10.81
C PRO A 58 0.45 -15.98 11.33
N LYS A 59 0.33 -15.77 12.65
CA LYS A 59 -0.87 -15.15 13.23
C LYS A 59 -1.05 -13.74 12.69
N LEU A 60 -2.29 -13.33 12.50
CA LEU A 60 -2.60 -11.97 12.06
C LEU A 60 -2.13 -10.92 13.07
N ALA A 61 -2.17 -11.23 14.37
CA ALA A 61 -1.65 -10.35 15.41
C ALA A 61 -0.15 -10.08 15.25
N ASP A 62 0.65 -11.11 14.94
CA ASP A 62 2.08 -10.96 14.70
C ASP A 62 2.35 -10.09 13.47
N LEU A 63 1.60 -10.30 12.38
CA LEU A 63 1.72 -9.47 11.18
C LEU A 63 1.37 -8.01 11.42
N CYS A 64 0.27 -7.75 12.15
CA CYS A 64 -0.12 -6.38 12.48
C CYS A 64 0.93 -5.69 13.37
N LEU A 65 1.52 -6.41 14.33
CA LEU A 65 2.62 -5.88 15.14
C LEU A 65 3.85 -5.57 14.28
N SER A 66 4.23 -6.49 13.39
CA SER A 66 5.38 -6.31 12.50
C SER A 66 5.19 -5.13 11.54
N THR A 67 4.08 -5.09 10.80
CA THR A 67 3.86 -4.08 9.75
C THR A 67 3.70 -2.67 10.31
N SER A 68 3.33 -2.52 11.58
CA SER A 68 3.18 -1.21 12.26
C SER A 68 4.36 -0.83 13.15
N ALA A 69 5.40 -1.67 13.28
CA ALA A 69 6.54 -1.44 14.18
C ALA A 69 7.50 -0.38 13.62
N ALA A 70 7.04 0.87 13.50
CA ALA A 70 7.78 1.99 12.94
C ALA A 70 9.02 2.28 13.79
N PRO A 71 10.23 2.34 13.19
CA PRO A 71 11.45 2.70 13.90
C PRO A 71 11.28 4.00 14.68
N THR A 72 11.85 4.06 15.88
CA THR A 72 11.71 5.15 16.87
C THR A 72 10.36 5.25 17.58
N TYR A 73 9.27 4.74 17.00
CA TYR A 73 7.93 4.80 17.61
C TYR A 73 7.59 3.54 18.40
N LEU A 74 7.77 2.36 17.79
CA LEU A 74 7.41 1.07 18.36
C LEU A 74 8.62 0.12 18.35
N PRO A 75 8.67 -0.85 19.29
CA PRO A 75 9.70 -1.88 19.25
C PRO A 75 9.50 -2.78 18.03
N GLY A 76 10.60 -3.30 17.49
CA GLY A 76 10.52 -4.41 16.53
C GLY A 76 9.81 -5.62 17.15
N HIS A 77 9.19 -6.44 16.30
CA HIS A 77 8.41 -7.60 16.71
C HIS A 77 9.13 -8.89 16.30
N GLU A 78 9.42 -9.73 17.29
CA GLU A 78 9.97 -11.07 17.09
C GLU A 78 8.87 -12.12 17.24
N PHE A 79 8.81 -13.06 16.30
CA PHE A 79 7.97 -14.23 16.40
C PHE A 79 8.58 -15.40 15.63
N GLU A 80 8.05 -16.61 15.86
CA GLU A 80 8.44 -17.81 15.15
C GLU A 80 7.23 -18.60 14.68
N ILE A 81 7.40 -19.30 13.57
CA ILE A 81 6.41 -20.23 13.04
C ILE A 81 7.03 -21.61 13.06
N ASN A 82 6.30 -22.58 13.61
CA ASN A 82 6.65 -23.99 13.56
C ASN A 82 5.68 -24.72 12.63
N ASN A 83 6.21 -25.47 11.67
CA ASN A 83 5.38 -26.27 10.79
C ASN A 83 5.12 -27.67 11.37
N SER A 84 4.23 -28.42 10.72
CA SER A 84 3.81 -29.77 11.10
C SER A 84 4.94 -30.80 11.20
N ILE A 85 6.08 -30.56 10.53
CA ILE A 85 7.27 -31.43 10.57
C ILE A 85 8.35 -30.94 11.55
N GLY A 86 8.07 -29.91 12.36
CA GLY A 86 8.97 -29.41 13.39
C GLY A 86 10.03 -28.42 12.92
N THR A 87 9.94 -27.93 11.68
CA THR A 87 10.82 -26.86 11.18
C THR A 87 10.37 -25.53 11.75
N ILE A 88 11.33 -24.77 12.31
CA ILE A 88 11.07 -23.45 12.89
C ILE A 88 11.65 -22.37 11.97
N ARG A 89 10.84 -21.37 11.63
CA ARG A 89 11.29 -20.13 10.99
C ARG A 89 11.09 -18.96 11.94
N LYS A 90 12.16 -18.19 12.16
CA LYS A 90 12.18 -17.00 13.03
C LYS A 90 12.09 -15.73 12.21
N PHE A 91 11.42 -14.73 12.76
CA PHE A 91 11.18 -13.44 12.13
C PHE A 91 11.54 -12.33 13.09
N ASP A 92 12.40 -11.42 12.64
CA ASP A 92 12.87 -10.24 13.38
C ASP A 92 12.40 -9.01 12.59
N MET A 93 11.19 -8.52 12.89
CA MET A 93 10.43 -7.68 11.95
C MET A 93 10.22 -6.25 12.44
N ILE A 94 10.20 -5.32 11.49
CA ILE A 94 9.77 -3.93 11.67
C ILE A 94 8.79 -3.53 10.56
N ASP A 95 8.33 -2.28 10.64
CA ASP A 95 7.37 -1.65 9.75
C ASP A 95 7.64 -1.90 8.26
N GLY A 96 6.56 -2.16 7.52
CA GLY A 96 6.59 -2.35 6.09
C GLY A 96 6.90 -1.08 5.31
N GLY A 97 6.65 0.10 5.88
CA GLY A 97 6.92 1.41 5.31
C GLY A 97 8.39 1.69 5.06
N VAL A 98 9.30 0.95 5.71
CA VAL A 98 10.74 0.96 5.39
C VAL A 98 11.01 0.44 3.98
N ALA A 99 10.16 -0.47 3.47
CA ALA A 99 10.28 -1.05 2.14
C ALA A 99 9.24 -0.52 1.14
N ALA A 100 7.99 -0.42 1.56
CA ALA A 100 6.85 -0.13 0.70
C ALA A 100 5.81 0.71 1.46
N ASN A 101 6.13 1.99 1.69
CA ASN A 101 5.23 2.95 2.35
C ASN A 101 3.94 3.19 1.54
N ASN A 102 4.01 3.06 0.22
CA ASN A 102 2.86 2.95 -0.67
C ASN A 102 2.85 1.53 -1.28
N PRO A 103 2.07 0.57 -0.76
CA PRO A 103 2.12 -0.82 -1.20
C PRO A 103 1.44 -1.08 -2.55
N THR A 104 0.93 -0.04 -3.24
CA THR A 104 0.16 -0.19 -4.49
C THR A 104 0.93 -0.97 -5.56
N LEU A 105 2.19 -0.62 -5.82
CA LEU A 105 3.00 -1.32 -6.81
C LEU A 105 3.33 -2.75 -6.36
N THR A 106 3.64 -2.95 -5.08
CA THR A 106 3.84 -4.29 -4.49
C THR A 106 2.61 -5.17 -4.68
N ALA A 107 1.41 -4.63 -4.43
CA ALA A 107 0.16 -5.33 -4.61
C ALA A 107 -0.05 -5.76 -6.07
N ILE A 108 0.14 -4.83 -7.02
CA ILE A 108 0.02 -5.12 -8.46
C ILE A 108 1.00 -6.22 -8.90
N MET A 109 2.25 -6.14 -8.46
CA MET A 109 3.29 -7.11 -8.82
C MET A 109 2.98 -8.50 -8.24
N HIS A 110 2.55 -8.57 -6.99
CA HIS A 110 2.17 -9.83 -6.34
C HIS A 110 0.90 -10.43 -6.95
N GLU A 111 -0.14 -9.64 -7.22
CA GLU A 111 -1.35 -10.12 -7.90
C GLU A 111 -1.01 -10.69 -9.29
N ARG A 112 -0.14 -10.01 -10.06
CA ARG A 112 0.32 -10.51 -11.36
C ARG A 112 1.07 -11.84 -11.22
N LYS A 113 2.01 -11.93 -10.28
CA LYS A 113 2.76 -13.17 -9.99
C LYS A 113 1.82 -14.31 -9.60
N GLU A 114 0.88 -14.06 -8.69
CA GLU A 114 -0.07 -15.05 -8.21
C GLU A 114 -1.03 -15.50 -9.32
N MET A 115 -1.46 -14.58 -10.19
CA MET A 115 -2.25 -14.94 -11.37
C MET A 115 -1.52 -15.88 -12.33
N ILE A 116 -0.21 -15.67 -12.55
CA ILE A 116 0.61 -16.55 -13.38
C ILE A 116 0.70 -17.93 -12.74
N ILE A 117 0.98 -17.99 -11.44
CA ILE A 117 1.08 -19.26 -10.69
C ILE A 117 -0.25 -20.03 -10.75
N ARG A 118 -1.38 -19.37 -10.48
CA ARG A 118 -2.71 -20.01 -10.53
C ARG A 118 -3.01 -20.59 -11.91
N ARG A 119 -2.72 -19.83 -12.97
CA ARG A 119 -2.90 -20.30 -14.35
C ARG A 119 -2.05 -21.51 -14.66
N GLN A 120 -0.79 -21.52 -14.22
CA GLN A 120 0.09 -22.67 -14.45
C GLN A 120 -0.45 -23.93 -13.74
N LEU A 121 -0.88 -23.79 -12.48
CA LEU A 121 -1.50 -24.89 -11.72
C LEU A 121 -2.85 -25.35 -12.30
N GLU A 122 -3.61 -24.44 -12.92
CA GLU A 122 -4.86 -24.76 -13.62
C GLU A 122 -4.60 -25.42 -14.98
N SER A 123 -3.61 -24.94 -15.76
CA SER A 123 -3.22 -25.55 -17.03
C SER A 123 -2.61 -26.94 -16.83
N GLU A 124 -1.85 -27.17 -15.77
CA GLU A 124 -1.37 -28.52 -15.42
C GLU A 124 -2.51 -29.50 -15.09
N LYS A 125 -3.69 -28.99 -14.70
CA LYS A 125 -4.92 -29.80 -14.52
C LYS A 125 -5.75 -29.92 -15.81
N ILE A 126 -5.57 -29.01 -16.76
CA ILE A 126 -6.29 -28.92 -18.04
C ILE A 126 -5.27 -29.02 -19.18
N CYS A 127 -4.48 -30.09 -19.19
CA CYS A 127 -3.73 -30.51 -20.39
C CYS A 127 -4.38 -31.80 -20.93
N LYS A 128 -5.58 -31.64 -21.48
CA LYS A 128 -6.08 -32.42 -22.60
C LYS A 128 -6.63 -31.43 -23.61
N GLU A 129 -6.13 -31.56 -24.83
CA GLU A 129 -6.46 -30.83 -26.05
C GLU A 129 -5.65 -29.56 -26.31
N GLU A 130 -4.89 -29.66 -27.39
CA GLU A 130 -4.06 -28.66 -28.03
C GLU A 130 -4.98 -27.61 -28.66
N ASP A 131 -5.15 -26.48 -28.00
CA ASP A 131 -5.56 -25.26 -28.68
C ASP A 131 -4.62 -24.12 -28.24
N GLU A 132 -4.03 -23.47 -29.25
CA GLU A 132 -3.10 -22.37 -29.13
C GLU A 132 -3.66 -21.25 -28.23
N CYS A 133 -3.29 -21.29 -26.94
CA CYS A 133 -3.61 -20.21 -26.03
C CYS A 133 -2.72 -19.01 -26.39
N ASN A 134 -3.25 -18.16 -27.26
CA ASN A 134 -2.67 -16.89 -27.67
C ASN A 134 -2.26 -16.10 -26.42
N ASN A 135 -0.96 -16.10 -26.12
CA ASN A 135 -0.33 -15.66 -24.88
C ASN A 135 -0.25 -14.13 -24.77
N ASN A 136 -1.40 -13.47 -24.91
CA ASN A 136 -1.51 -12.06 -24.57
C ASN A 136 -1.63 -11.94 -23.04
N ILE A 137 -0.46 -11.96 -22.39
CA ILE A 137 -0.20 -11.48 -21.01
C ILE A 137 -0.68 -10.02 -20.82
N THR A 138 -1.02 -9.33 -21.91
CA THR A 138 -1.47 -7.95 -21.99
C THR A 138 -2.81 -7.76 -21.26
N SER A 139 -2.66 -7.55 -19.95
CA SER A 139 -3.53 -6.76 -19.10
C SER A 139 -4.94 -7.29 -18.93
N LYS A 140 -5.13 -8.28 -18.03
CA LYS A 140 -6.41 -8.31 -17.30
C LYS A 140 -6.61 -6.91 -16.69
N LYS A 141 -7.76 -6.30 -16.98
CA LYS A 141 -8.13 -4.98 -16.48
C LYS A 141 -8.11 -5.02 -14.95
N MET A 142 -7.10 -4.41 -14.36
CA MET A 142 -7.04 -4.22 -12.91
C MET A 142 -7.81 -2.95 -12.59
N LEU A 143 -8.65 -2.99 -11.57
CA LEU A 143 -9.30 -1.81 -11.02
C LEU A 143 -8.70 -1.56 -9.64
N ILE A 144 -7.98 -0.44 -9.49
CA ILE A 144 -7.12 -0.15 -8.35
C ILE A 144 -7.60 1.13 -7.67
N LEU A 145 -7.88 1.01 -6.37
CA LEU A 145 -8.08 2.13 -5.47
C LEU A 145 -6.88 2.18 -4.51
N SER A 146 -6.17 3.29 -4.50
CA SER A 146 -5.08 3.56 -3.57
C SER A 146 -5.48 4.71 -2.67
N LEU A 147 -5.47 4.47 -1.36
CA LEU A 147 -5.81 5.45 -0.33
C LEU A 147 -4.54 5.75 0.46
N GLY A 148 -4.17 7.01 0.57
CA GLY A 148 -3.08 7.40 1.46
C GLY A 148 -3.60 8.10 2.71
N THR A 149 -2.72 8.21 3.70
CA THR A 149 -3.01 8.82 5.00
C THR A 149 -2.74 10.32 5.04
N GLY A 150 -2.45 10.89 3.87
CA GLY A 150 -2.05 12.26 3.68
C GLY A 150 -0.57 12.52 3.93
N THR A 151 -0.08 13.65 3.42
CA THR A 151 1.29 14.14 3.58
C THR A 151 1.28 15.58 4.10
N PRO A 152 2.32 15.99 4.85
CA PRO A 152 2.48 17.38 5.23
C PRO A 152 2.56 18.26 3.97
N LYS A 153 2.02 19.48 4.07
CA LYS A 153 2.21 20.49 3.02
C LYS A 153 3.70 20.64 2.72
N LYS A 154 4.10 20.49 1.45
CA LYS A 154 5.49 20.60 0.95
C LYS A 154 5.99 22.06 1.07
N ASN A 155 6.15 22.55 2.30
CA ASN A 155 6.60 23.91 2.64
C ASN A 155 8.09 23.93 3.04
N GLY A 156 8.96 23.28 2.26
CA GLY A 156 10.40 23.31 2.51
C GLY A 156 10.80 22.87 3.93
N LYS A 157 10.31 21.69 4.36
CA LYS A 157 10.54 21.16 5.73
C LYS A 157 12.02 21.12 6.11
N TYR A 158 12.89 20.85 5.15
CA TYR A 158 14.34 20.79 5.30
C TYR A 158 15.01 21.62 4.21
N SER A 159 16.17 22.22 4.51
CA SER A 159 16.99 22.95 3.54
C SER A 159 18.40 22.36 3.47
N ALA A 160 19.03 22.42 2.29
CA ALA A 160 20.42 21.99 2.13
C ALA A 160 21.38 22.81 3.01
N ALA A 161 21.09 24.10 3.22
CA ALA A 161 21.87 24.97 4.08
C ALA A 161 21.83 24.51 5.55
N ASP A 162 20.66 24.10 6.04
CA ASP A 162 20.51 23.58 7.40
C ASP A 162 21.10 22.17 7.53
N SER A 163 20.79 21.28 6.58
CA SER A 163 21.25 19.88 6.62
C SER A 163 22.76 19.74 6.41
N SER A 164 23.43 20.71 5.77
CA SER A 164 24.89 20.74 5.64
C SER A 164 25.63 20.76 6.98
N LYS A 165 24.94 21.19 8.05
CA LYS A 165 25.48 21.25 9.41
C LYS A 165 25.13 20.02 10.25
N TRP A 166 24.30 19.12 9.71
CA TRP A 166 23.85 17.94 10.45
C TRP A 166 24.92 16.86 10.45
N GLY A 167 25.39 16.49 11.65
CA GLY A 167 26.03 15.20 11.86
C GLY A 167 25.00 14.07 11.98
N VAL A 168 25.45 12.87 12.37
CA VAL A 168 24.58 11.68 12.54
C VAL A 168 23.33 11.98 13.38
N LEU A 169 23.50 12.72 14.48
CA LEU A 169 22.39 13.05 15.37
C LEU A 169 21.33 13.93 14.70
N GLY A 170 21.73 14.91 13.90
CA GLY A 170 20.77 15.78 13.19
C GLY A 170 19.98 15.02 12.13
N TRP A 171 20.60 14.07 11.44
CA TRP A 171 19.91 13.22 10.46
C TRP A 171 18.92 12.24 11.11
N VAL A 172 19.26 11.72 12.29
CA VAL A 172 18.41 10.78 13.04
C VAL A 172 17.32 11.51 13.82
N TYR A 173 17.60 12.70 14.35
CA TYR A 173 16.66 13.48 15.14
C TYR A 173 16.97 14.98 15.04
N ASN A 174 16.01 15.74 14.50
CA ASN A 174 16.09 17.20 14.43
C ASN A 174 14.75 17.81 14.81
N ASN A 175 14.72 18.61 15.88
CA ASN A 175 13.55 19.35 16.34
C ASN A 175 12.25 18.52 16.45
N GLY A 176 12.33 17.31 17.02
CA GLY A 176 11.15 16.45 17.20
C GLY A 176 10.75 15.64 15.95
N THR A 177 11.53 15.74 14.87
CA THR A 177 11.35 14.97 13.64
C THR A 177 12.52 14.02 13.42
N THR A 178 12.33 13.03 12.54
CA THR A 178 13.34 12.04 12.14
C THR A 178 13.66 12.20 10.65
N PRO A 179 14.51 13.16 10.25
CA PRO A 179 14.64 13.56 8.84
C PRO A 179 14.94 12.41 7.89
N ILE A 180 15.82 11.49 8.28
CA ILE A 180 16.16 10.34 7.43
C ILE A 180 14.97 9.42 7.17
N ILE A 181 14.11 9.20 8.17
CA ILE A 181 12.92 8.36 8.01
C ILE A 181 11.91 9.07 7.10
N ASP A 182 11.63 10.35 7.38
CA ASP A 182 10.71 11.15 6.57
C ASP A 182 11.12 11.13 5.09
N ILE A 183 12.39 11.41 4.79
CA ILE A 183 12.89 11.50 3.42
C ILE A 183 12.79 10.16 2.70
N PHE A 184 13.21 9.05 3.32
CA PHE A 184 13.14 7.75 2.66
C PHE A 184 11.69 7.24 2.51
N SER A 185 10.84 7.49 3.51
CA SER A 185 9.43 7.11 3.46
C SER A 185 8.64 7.91 2.42
N ASP A 186 8.86 9.23 2.33
CA ASP A 186 8.23 10.08 1.32
C ASP A 186 8.74 9.74 -0.08
N ALA A 187 10.06 9.58 -0.26
CA ALA A 187 10.64 9.19 -1.55
C ALA A 187 10.11 7.82 -2.03
N SER A 188 9.95 6.85 -1.12
CA SER A 188 9.36 5.55 -1.44
C SER A 188 7.92 5.68 -1.95
N ALA A 189 7.09 6.51 -1.30
CA ALA A 189 5.71 6.73 -1.70
C ALA A 189 5.59 7.49 -3.04
N ASP A 190 6.35 8.57 -3.21
CA ASP A 190 6.37 9.41 -4.41
C ASP A 190 6.82 8.59 -5.65
N MET A 191 7.83 7.73 -5.50
CA MET A 191 8.29 6.85 -6.59
C MET A 191 7.22 5.85 -7.02
N VAL A 192 6.42 5.32 -6.09
CA VAL A 192 5.31 4.43 -6.44
C VAL A 192 4.25 5.20 -7.23
N ASP A 193 3.86 6.39 -6.78
CA ASP A 193 2.89 7.21 -7.51
C ASP A 193 3.42 7.60 -8.90
N TYR A 194 4.71 7.89 -9.06
CA TYR A 194 5.36 8.09 -10.36
C TYR A 194 5.31 6.85 -11.26
N HIS A 195 5.67 5.67 -10.74
CA HIS A 195 5.64 4.43 -11.50
C HIS A 195 4.23 4.05 -11.94
N ILE A 196 3.25 4.13 -11.03
CA ILE A 196 1.85 3.85 -11.35
C ILE A 196 1.29 4.92 -12.30
N GLY A 197 1.62 6.19 -12.08
CA GLY A 197 1.30 7.28 -13.00
C GLY A 197 1.84 7.01 -14.41
N THR A 198 3.08 6.55 -14.53
CA THR A 198 3.64 6.17 -15.84
C THR A 198 2.88 5.00 -16.46
N ILE A 199 2.59 3.93 -15.70
CA ILE A 199 1.87 2.76 -16.24
C ILE A 199 0.46 3.13 -16.72
N PHE A 200 -0.29 3.91 -15.95
CA PHE A 200 -1.72 4.16 -16.22
C PHE A 200 -2.03 5.49 -16.93
N GLN A 201 -1.12 6.46 -16.92
CA GLN A 201 -1.30 7.77 -17.58
C GLN A 201 -0.59 7.84 -18.94
N TYR A 202 0.61 7.27 -19.12
CA TYR A 202 1.32 7.33 -20.41
C TYR A 202 0.72 6.42 -21.48
N GLU A 203 0.13 5.27 -21.12
CA GLU A 203 -0.60 4.40 -22.07
C GLU A 203 -1.77 5.12 -22.76
N HIS A 204 -2.23 6.26 -22.23
CA HIS A 204 -3.32 7.06 -22.80
C HIS A 204 -2.85 8.04 -23.88
N ASP A 205 -1.68 8.66 -23.75
CA ASP A 205 -1.26 9.73 -24.67
C ASP A 205 -0.77 9.20 -26.04
N PHE A 206 -0.31 7.95 -26.11
CA PHE A 206 0.01 7.28 -27.38
C PHE A 206 -1.24 6.89 -28.20
N HIS A 207 -2.38 6.64 -27.56
CA HIS A 207 -3.61 6.18 -28.23
C HIS A 207 -4.60 7.30 -28.57
N LYS A 208 -4.27 8.58 -28.32
CA LYS A 208 -5.11 9.75 -28.71
C LYS A 208 -5.37 9.85 -30.23
N ASN A 209 -4.51 9.26 -31.06
CA ASN A 209 -4.63 9.29 -32.52
C ASN A 209 -5.30 8.06 -33.13
N ASP A 210 -5.72 7.08 -32.32
CA ASP A 210 -6.36 5.86 -32.81
C ASP A 210 -7.89 5.98 -32.67
N ASN A 211 -8.59 6.06 -33.82
CA ASN A 211 -10.05 6.23 -33.91
C ASN A 211 -10.85 5.03 -33.36
N ASN A 212 -10.17 3.99 -32.86
CA ASN A 212 -10.80 2.87 -32.16
C ASN A 212 -11.19 3.27 -30.73
N LYS A 213 -12.44 3.74 -30.58
CA LYS A 213 -13.15 4.09 -29.32
C LYS A 213 -13.14 3.05 -28.19
N ARG A 214 -12.51 1.88 -28.35
CA ARG A 214 -12.54 0.79 -27.36
C ARG A 214 -11.43 0.84 -26.31
N ASP A 215 -10.35 1.61 -26.51
CA ASP A 215 -9.17 1.56 -25.61
C ASP A 215 -8.97 2.80 -24.70
N HIS A 216 -9.84 3.81 -24.79
CA HIS A 216 -9.71 5.06 -24.03
C HIS A 216 -10.11 4.95 -22.53
N SER A 217 -10.32 3.74 -21.97
CA SER A 217 -10.89 3.57 -20.61
C SER A 217 -9.86 3.38 -19.49
N ARG A 218 -8.57 3.17 -19.79
CA ARG A 218 -7.57 2.77 -18.76
C ARG A 218 -7.24 3.85 -17.75
N LYS A 219 -7.48 5.12 -18.09
CA LYS A 219 -7.32 6.26 -17.15
C LYS A 219 -8.21 6.17 -15.91
N LYS A 220 -9.31 5.40 -15.97
CA LYS A 220 -10.27 5.21 -14.87
C LYS A 220 -9.98 3.97 -14.04
N ASP A 221 -8.94 3.21 -14.38
CA ASP A 221 -8.63 1.93 -13.74
C ASP A 221 -7.72 2.10 -12.51
N TYR A 222 -7.15 3.29 -12.32
CA TYR A 222 -6.43 3.69 -11.11
C TYR A 222 -7.03 4.96 -10.51
N LEU A 223 -7.45 4.89 -9.24
CA LEU A 223 -7.90 6.03 -8.45
C LEU A 223 -6.99 6.16 -7.22
N ARG A 224 -6.28 7.27 -7.10
CA ARG A 224 -5.49 7.64 -5.92
C ARG A 224 -6.22 8.75 -5.16
N ILE A 225 -6.47 8.54 -3.88
CA ILE A 225 -7.03 9.56 -2.98
C ILE A 225 -5.97 9.87 -1.92
N GLN A 226 -5.50 11.12 -1.95
CA GLN A 226 -4.39 11.61 -1.13
C GLN A 226 -4.69 13.05 -0.71
N GLU A 227 -4.42 13.37 0.56
CA GLU A 227 -4.36 14.74 1.07
C GLU A 227 -2.90 15.18 1.13
N ASP A 228 -2.56 16.36 0.64
CA ASP A 228 -1.17 16.82 0.52
C ASP A 228 -0.91 18.16 1.22
N THR A 229 -1.88 18.62 2.03
CA THR A 229 -1.80 19.91 2.73
C THR A 229 -1.90 19.80 4.25
N LEU A 230 -1.62 18.62 4.82
CA LEU A 230 -1.64 18.45 6.28
C LEU A 230 -0.63 19.37 6.97
N SER A 231 -0.93 19.83 8.17
CA SER A 231 -0.05 20.71 8.95
C SER A 231 -0.27 20.56 10.45
N GLY A 232 0.74 20.91 11.25
CA GLY A 232 0.72 20.77 12.70
C GLY A 232 0.45 19.32 13.13
N ASP A 233 -0.38 19.13 14.15
CA ASP A 233 -0.71 17.82 14.71
C ASP A 233 -1.35 16.86 13.70
N LEU A 234 -2.05 17.38 12.68
CA LEU A 234 -2.65 16.58 11.62
C LEU A 234 -1.60 15.85 10.76
N SER A 235 -0.38 16.38 10.72
CA SER A 235 0.73 15.78 9.98
C SER A 235 1.57 14.81 10.82
N SER A 236 1.22 14.64 12.10
CA SER A 236 1.89 13.67 12.97
C SER A 236 1.29 12.28 12.82
N VAL A 237 2.14 11.25 12.90
CA VAL A 237 1.74 9.84 12.83
C VAL A 237 1.29 9.27 14.17
N ASP A 238 1.48 9.99 15.29
CA ASP A 238 1.31 9.44 16.63
C ASP A 238 0.53 10.31 17.63
N ILE A 239 0.01 11.46 17.19
CA ILE A 239 -0.82 12.33 18.04
C ILE A 239 -2.27 11.83 18.02
N ALA A 240 -2.60 10.96 18.97
CA ALA A 240 -3.92 10.35 19.13
C ALA A 240 -4.84 11.10 20.12
N THR A 241 -4.74 12.42 20.22
CA THR A 241 -5.67 13.22 21.05
C THR A 241 -7.06 13.20 20.43
N LYS A 242 -8.11 13.29 21.26
CA LYS A 242 -9.50 13.33 20.77
C LYS A 242 -9.71 14.44 19.74
N GLU A 243 -9.18 15.63 20.01
CA GLU A 243 -9.25 16.77 19.10
C GLU A 243 -8.56 16.48 17.75
N ASN A 244 -7.35 15.92 17.76
CA ASN A 244 -6.64 15.62 16.51
C ASN A 244 -7.37 14.55 15.69
N LEU A 245 -7.91 13.51 16.34
CA LEU A 245 -8.69 12.46 15.67
C LEU A 245 -9.98 13.01 15.05
N GLU A 246 -10.70 13.89 15.74
CA GLU A 246 -11.89 14.58 15.20
C GLU A 246 -11.53 15.51 14.02
N ASN A 247 -10.37 16.16 14.08
CA ASN A 247 -9.91 17.00 12.98
C ASN A 247 -9.45 16.19 11.76
N LEU A 248 -8.79 15.03 11.96
CA LEU A 248 -8.49 14.09 10.88
C LEU A 248 -9.76 13.57 10.19
N GLU A 249 -10.84 13.31 10.96
CA GLU A 249 -12.14 12.95 10.38
C GLU A 249 -12.70 14.08 9.50
N LYS A 250 -12.62 15.34 9.95
CA LYS A 250 -13.04 16.51 9.16
C LYS A 250 -12.22 16.64 7.88
N VAL A 251 -10.90 16.41 7.95
CA VAL A 251 -10.03 16.40 6.76
C VAL A 251 -10.50 15.35 5.77
N GLY A 252 -10.76 14.12 6.22
CA GLY A 252 -11.29 13.05 5.35
C GLY A 252 -12.63 13.42 4.69
N LYS A 253 -13.56 14.01 5.44
CA LYS A 253 -14.85 14.50 4.90
C LYS A 253 -14.67 15.62 3.87
N ASN A 254 -13.72 16.54 4.09
CA ASN A 254 -13.41 17.60 3.16
C ASN A 254 -12.71 17.08 1.91
N LEU A 255 -11.84 16.07 2.05
CA LEU A 255 -11.13 15.43 0.94
C LEU A 255 -12.11 14.81 -0.06
N LEU A 256 -13.25 14.28 0.39
CA LEU A 256 -14.32 13.80 -0.49
C LEU A 256 -14.85 14.89 -1.44
N LYS A 257 -14.85 16.16 -1.00
CA LYS A 257 -15.37 17.31 -1.76
C LYS A 257 -14.33 17.97 -2.67
N LYS A 258 -13.04 17.65 -2.49
CA LYS A 258 -11.97 18.12 -3.39
C LYS A 258 -12.11 17.48 -4.77
N THR A 259 -11.67 18.20 -5.79
CA THR A 259 -11.55 17.68 -7.16
C THR A 259 -10.59 16.50 -7.18
N VAL A 260 -10.84 15.51 -8.04
CA VAL A 260 -9.86 14.44 -8.27
C VAL A 260 -8.53 15.03 -8.73
N SER A 261 -7.46 14.61 -8.08
CA SER A 261 -6.09 15.02 -8.41
C SER A 261 -5.27 13.85 -8.94
N ARG A 262 -4.18 14.17 -9.65
CA ARG A 262 -3.18 13.18 -10.09
C ARG A 262 -1.79 13.72 -9.86
N VAL A 263 -0.85 12.80 -9.64
CA VAL A 263 0.57 13.17 -9.63
C VAL A 263 0.97 13.73 -10.99
N ASN A 264 1.53 14.93 -10.99
CA ASN A 264 2.25 15.50 -12.10
C ASN A 264 3.63 14.83 -12.14
N LEU A 265 3.92 14.11 -13.22
CA LEU A 265 5.14 13.31 -13.35
C LEU A 265 6.43 14.16 -13.47
N THR A 266 6.30 15.47 -13.71
CA THR A 266 7.45 16.40 -13.75
C THR A 266 7.73 17.02 -12.40
N THR A 267 6.70 17.42 -11.65
CA THR A 267 6.86 18.11 -10.35
C THR A 267 6.79 17.16 -9.16
N GLY A 268 6.16 15.99 -9.31
CA GLY A 268 5.86 15.07 -8.21
C GLY A 268 4.76 15.58 -7.28
N GLU A 269 4.01 16.60 -7.68
CA GLU A 269 2.90 17.18 -6.91
C GLU A 269 1.56 16.66 -7.41
N PHE A 270 0.55 16.61 -6.53
CA PHE A 270 -0.81 16.27 -6.92
C PHE A 270 -1.51 17.51 -7.48
N GLU A 271 -1.89 17.46 -8.75
CA GLU A 271 -2.59 18.55 -9.42
C GLU A 271 -4.04 18.16 -9.66
N GLU A 272 -4.96 19.06 -9.30
CA GLU A 272 -6.36 18.95 -9.72
C GLU A 272 -6.41 18.96 -11.25
N LEU A 273 -7.26 18.11 -11.82
CA LEU A 273 -7.43 18.03 -13.27
C LEU A 273 -8.68 18.80 -13.70
N PRO A 274 -8.56 20.05 -14.21
CA PRO A 274 -9.72 20.90 -14.46
C PRO A 274 -10.65 20.35 -15.54
N HIS A 275 -10.13 19.46 -16.39
CA HIS A 275 -10.86 18.82 -17.48
C HIS A 275 -11.52 17.48 -17.09
N GLU A 276 -11.07 16.84 -15.99
CA GLU A 276 -11.71 15.65 -15.43
C GLU A 276 -12.77 16.12 -14.40
N LYS A 277 -14.01 16.26 -14.85
CA LYS A 277 -15.12 16.69 -13.97
C LYS A 277 -15.38 15.64 -12.89
N GLY A 278 -15.37 16.06 -11.63
CA GLY A 278 -15.85 15.26 -10.50
C GLY A 278 -15.01 15.45 -9.24
N THR A 279 -15.67 15.32 -8.10
CA THR A 279 -15.03 15.25 -6.78
C THR A 279 -14.51 13.84 -6.49
N ASN A 280 -13.70 13.68 -5.44
CA ASN A 280 -13.30 12.36 -4.95
C ASN A 280 -14.52 11.50 -4.56
N GLU A 281 -15.59 12.11 -4.04
CA GLU A 281 -16.87 11.43 -3.78
C GLU A 281 -17.50 10.87 -5.05
N ASP A 282 -17.59 11.67 -6.11
CA ASP A 282 -18.13 11.22 -7.41
C ASP A 282 -17.31 10.07 -8.00
N ALA A 283 -15.99 10.13 -7.87
CA ALA A 283 -15.08 9.07 -8.33
C ALA A 283 -15.26 7.77 -7.53
N LEU A 284 -15.42 7.86 -6.21
CA LEU A 284 -15.69 6.71 -5.34
C LEU A 284 -17.05 6.08 -5.61
N ILE A 285 -18.09 6.87 -5.90
CA ILE A 285 -19.41 6.36 -6.29
C ILE A 285 -19.28 5.54 -7.58
N GLN A 286 -18.63 6.09 -8.61
CA GLN A 286 -18.37 5.37 -9.86
C GLN A 286 -17.53 4.11 -9.63
N PHE A 287 -16.54 4.16 -8.75
CA PHE A 287 -15.73 2.99 -8.39
C PHE A 287 -16.59 1.90 -7.73
N ALA A 288 -17.46 2.27 -6.79
CA ALA A 288 -18.37 1.36 -6.10
C ALA A 288 -19.39 0.72 -7.06
N GLU A 289 -19.94 1.48 -8.01
CA GLU A 289 -20.83 0.95 -9.06
C GLU A 289 -20.14 -0.13 -9.89
N ARG A 290 -18.89 0.10 -10.30
CA ARG A 290 -18.09 -0.87 -11.06
C ARG A 290 -17.82 -2.14 -10.25
N LEU A 291 -17.46 -2.01 -8.97
CA LEU A 291 -17.29 -3.16 -8.08
C LEU A 291 -18.59 -3.95 -7.91
N SER A 292 -19.72 -3.27 -7.71
CA SER A 292 -21.02 -3.92 -7.59
C SER A 292 -21.43 -4.63 -8.87
N HIS A 293 -21.21 -4.00 -10.02
CA HIS A 293 -21.52 -4.59 -11.33
C HIS A 293 -20.67 -5.83 -11.59
N GLU A 294 -19.35 -5.75 -11.39
CA GLU A 294 -18.43 -6.87 -11.55
C GLU A 294 -18.80 -8.04 -10.62
N ARG A 295 -19.16 -7.75 -9.37
CA ARG A 295 -19.64 -8.77 -8.43
C ARG A 295 -20.90 -9.46 -8.98
N LYS A 296 -21.92 -8.70 -9.43
CA LYS A 296 -23.16 -9.25 -9.98
C LYS A 296 -22.91 -10.13 -11.20
N LEU A 297 -22.03 -9.69 -12.12
CA LEU A 297 -21.64 -10.48 -13.29
C LEU A 297 -21.01 -11.82 -12.89
N ARG A 298 -20.08 -11.83 -11.93
CA ARG A 298 -19.45 -13.07 -11.45
C ARG A 298 -20.42 -14.01 -10.76
N PHE A 299 -21.45 -13.50 -10.09
CA PHE A 299 -22.50 -14.35 -9.51
C PHE A 299 -23.44 -14.93 -10.57
N ALA A 300 -23.74 -14.18 -11.63
CA ALA A 300 -24.57 -14.67 -12.73
C ALA A 300 -23.86 -15.75 -13.59
N ASN A 301 -22.53 -15.72 -13.63
CA ASN A 301 -21.70 -16.66 -14.40
C ASN A 301 -21.16 -17.85 -13.58
N ARG A 302 -21.62 -18.02 -12.33
CA ARG A 302 -21.31 -19.19 -11.48
C ARG A 302 -22.47 -20.16 -11.49
#